data_AF-A0A7C5K5Z6-F1
#
_entry.id   AF-A0A7C5K5Z6-F1
#
_cell.length_a   1.000
_cell.length_b   1.000
_cell.length_c   1.000
_cell.angle_alpha   90.00
_cell.angle_beta   90.00
_cell.angle_gamma   90.00
#
_symmetry.space_group_name_H-M   'P 1'
#
loop_
_entity.id
_entity.type
_entity.pdbx_description
1 polymer ?
#
loop_
_entity_poly.entity_id
_entity_poly.type
_entity_poly.pdbx_seq_one_letter_code
_entity_poly.pdbx_strand_id
1 'polypeptide(L)' 'MSTQDTNATMAVFLDLENIALGALDAHYPKFDIQKVIERLLLKGHIVVKKAYCDFDR' A
#
# COMPACT_ATOMS: atom_id res chain seq x y z
N MET A 1 -13.94 -18.89 -19.47
CA MET A 1 -13.59 -17.76 -18.58
C MET A 1 -12.46 -18.24 -17.70
N SER A 2 -11.23 -17.74 -17.86
CA SER A 2 -10.12 -18.18 -17.00
C SER A 2 -10.39 -17.67 -15.59
N THR A 3 -10.61 -18.57 -14.65
CA THR A 3 -10.52 -18.30 -13.22
C THR A 3 -9.12 -17.74 -12.97
N GLN A 4 -8.99 -16.41 -12.82
CA GLN A 4 -7.74 -15.83 -12.37
C GLN A 4 -7.48 -16.40 -10.97
N ASP A 5 -6.40 -17.15 -10.86
CA ASP A 5 -6.00 -17.83 -9.63
C ASP A 5 -5.87 -16.78 -8.52
N THR A 6 -6.76 -16.83 -7.52
CA THR A 6 -6.76 -15.94 -6.35
C THR A 6 -5.56 -16.17 -5.42
N ASN A 7 -4.63 -17.04 -5.81
CA ASN A 7 -3.43 -17.41 -5.08
C ASN A 7 -2.21 -16.51 -5.37
N ALA A 8 -2.38 -15.37 -6.04
CA ALA A 8 -1.26 -14.46 -6.26
C ALA A 8 -0.65 -14.02 -4.93
N THR A 9 0.66 -14.22 -4.75
CA THR A 9 1.39 -13.73 -3.58
C THR A 9 1.98 -12.36 -3.87
N MET A 10 1.84 -11.42 -2.94
CA MET A 10 2.33 -10.05 -3.07
C MET A 10 3.30 -9.69 -1.95
N ALA A 11 4.32 -8.93 -2.32
CA ALA A 11 5.16 -8.20 -1.39
C ALA A 11 4.86 -6.70 -1.53
N VAL A 12 4.51 -6.05 -0.42
CA VAL A 12 4.13 -4.63 -0.39
C VAL A 12 5.22 -3.85 0.32
N PHE A 13 5.76 -2.85 -0.38
CA PHE A 13 6.76 -1.91 0.13
C PHE A 13 6.17 -0.50 0.05
N LEU A 14 6.21 0.22 1.16
CA LEU A 14 5.60 1.54 1.29
C LEU A 14 6.65 2.59 1.63
N ASP A 15 6.74 3.62 0.78
CA ASP A 15 7.46 4.84 1.07
C ASP A 15 6.51 5.81 1.80
N LEU A 16 6.69 5.99 3.10
CA LEU A 16 5.79 6.84 3.88
C LEU A 16 6.05 8.33 3.65
N GLU A 17 7.28 8.74 3.31
CA GLU A 17 7.59 10.14 3.03
C GLU A 17 6.91 10.61 1.75
N ASN A 18 7.02 9.84 0.67
CA ASN A 18 6.36 10.20 -0.59
C ASN A 18 4.84 10.20 -0.46
N ILE A 19 4.27 9.28 0.33
CA ILE A 19 2.83 9.30 0.62
C ILE A 19 2.45 10.56 1.41
N ALA A 20 3.21 10.92 2.44
CA ALA A 20 2.91 12.07 3.29
C ALA A 20 3.04 13.40 2.53
N LEU A 21 4.16 13.60 1.83
CA LEU A 21 4.42 14.80 1.02
C LEU A 21 3.41 14.92 -0.12
N GLY A 22 3.16 13.84 -0.85
CA GLY A 22 2.20 13.83 -1.94
C GLY A 22 0.76 14.09 -1.47
N ALA A 23 0.36 13.52 -0.33
CA ALA A 23 -0.98 13.78 0.24
C ALA A 23 -1.13 15.24 0.69
N LEU A 24 -0.08 15.82 1.28
CA LEU A 24 -0.06 17.21 1.70
C LEU A 24 -0.13 18.16 0.50
N ASP A 25 0.75 17.98 -0.49
CA ASP A 25 0.83 18.83 -1.69
C ASP A 25 -0.47 18.80 -2.51
N ALA A 26 -1.08 17.63 -2.64
CA ALA A 26 -2.34 17.44 -3.35
C ALA A 26 -3.58 17.82 -2.52
N HIS A 27 -3.41 18.27 -1.28
CA HIS A 27 -4.49 18.62 -0.35
C HIS A 27 -5.50 17.48 -0.16
N TYR A 28 -5.01 16.23 -0.15
CA TYR A 28 -5.85 15.07 0.09
C TYR A 28 -6.24 14.96 1.57
N PRO A 29 -7.42 14.36 1.85
CA PRO A 29 -7.73 13.93 3.21
C PRO A 29 -6.66 12.98 3.74
N LYS A 30 -6.59 12.85 5.07
CA LYS A 30 -5.66 11.94 5.75
C LYS A 30 -5.60 10.58 5.06
N PHE A 31 -4.41 10.21 4.62
CA PHE A 31 -4.18 8.92 3.98
C PHE A 31 -4.50 7.78 4.96
N ASP A 32 -5.28 6.81 4.49
CA ASP A 32 -5.71 5.66 5.26
C ASP A 32 -5.17 4.38 4.59
N ILE A 33 -4.09 3.85 5.15
CA ILE A 33 -3.42 2.69 4.58
C ILE A 33 -4.29 1.42 4.63
N GLN A 34 -5.23 1.34 5.57
CA GLN A 34 -6.10 0.17 5.72
C GLN A 34 -6.93 -0.05 4.45
N LYS A 35 -7.46 1.03 3.87
CA LYS A 35 -8.22 1.01 2.61
C LYS A 35 -7.42 0.47 1.40
N VAL A 36 -6.09 0.63 1.42
CA VAL A 36 -5.21 0.10 0.36
C VAL A 36 -4.97 -1.38 0.59
N ILE A 37 -4.63 -1.78 1.82
CA ILE A 37 -4.40 -3.19 2.17
C ILE A 37 -5.64 -4.05 1.92
N GLU A 38 -6.83 -3.57 2.30
CA GLU A 38 -8.09 -4.25 2.02
C GLU A 38 -8.31 -4.50 0.52
N ARG A 39 -8.02 -3.50 -0.33
CA ARG A 39 -8.12 -3.65 -1.80
C ARG A 39 -7.09 -4.60 -2.38
N LEU A 40 -5.87 -4.59 -1.83
CA LEU A 40 -4.82 -5.52 -2.24
C LEU A 40 -5.17 -6.96 -1.86
N LEU A 41 -5.75 -7.19 -0.67
CA LEU A 41 -6.16 -8.53 -0.24
C LEU A 41 -7.25 -9.16 -1.13
N LEU A 42 -8.05 -8.36 -1.84
CA LEU A 42 -8.98 -8.86 -2.87
C LEU A 42 -8.27 -9.41 -4.12
N LYS A 43 -6.96 -9.14 -4.27
CA LYS A 43 -6.15 -9.55 -5.42
C LYS A 43 -5.19 -10.70 -5.12
N GLY A 44 -5.02 -11.06 -3.84
CA GLY A 44 -4.11 -12.12 -3.44
C GLY A 44 -3.57 -11.96 -2.02
N HIS A 45 -2.64 -12.83 -1.65
CA HIS A 45 -2.08 -12.91 -0.30
C HIS A 45 -0.85 -12.02 -0.16
N ILE A 46 -0.88 -11.08 0.78
CA ILE A 46 0.28 -10.29 1.13
C ILE A 46 1.18 -11.12 2.05
N VAL A 47 2.35 -11.50 1.57
CA VAL A 47 3.35 -12.28 2.33
C VAL A 47 4.46 -11.41 2.93
N VAL A 48 4.61 -10.18 2.42
CA VAL A 48 5.55 -9.18 2.97
C VAL A 48 4.86 -7.82 3.01
N LYS A 49 5.00 -7.12 4.13
CA LYS A 49 4.60 -5.71 4.28
C LYS A 49 5.73 -4.95 4.98
N LYS A 50 6.44 -4.11 4.24
CA LYS A 50 7.51 -3.25 4.76
C LYS A 50 7.21 -1.80 4.45
N ALA A 51 7.45 -0.91 5.41
CA ALA A 51 7.36 0.52 5.23
C ALA A 51 8.70 1.16 5.58
N TYR A 52 9.09 2.17 4.82
CA TYR A 52 10.31 2.93 5.04
C TYR A 52 10.00 4.43 5.02
N CYS A 53 10.72 5.16 5.87
CA CYS A 53 10.79 6.61 5.93
C CYS A 53 12.08 7.00 6.65
N ASP A 54 12.59 8.17 6.30
CA ASP A 54 13.60 8.86 7.06
C ASP A 54 12.96 9.45 8.33
N PHE A 55 13.36 8.94 9.49
CA PHE A 55 12.94 9.47 10.79
C PHE A 55 13.84 10.61 11.27
N ASP A 56 14.99 10.81 10.62
CA ASP A 56 15.97 11.83 10.99
C ASP A 56 15.70 13.17 10.27
N ARG A 57 14.66 13.22 9.43
CA ARG A 57 14.26 14.38 8.62
C ARG A 57 13.21 15.26 9.27
#